data_AF-A0A4Q5X5I9-F1
#
_entry.id   AF-A0A4Q5X5I9-F1
#
_cell.length_a   1.000
_cell.length_b   1.000
_cell.length_c   1.000
_cell.angle_alpha   90.00
_cell.angle_beta   90.00
_cell.angle_gamma   90.00
#
_symmetry.space_group_name_H-M   'P 1'
#
loop_
_entity.id
_entity.type
_entity.pdbx_description
1 polymer ?
#
loop_
_entity_poly.entity_id
_entity_poly.type
_entity_poly.pdbx_seq_one_letter_code
_entity_poly.pdbx_strand_id
1 'polypeptide(L)'
;MDGAALFAANCAACHGNQGVGGPLGPELQHPVRDYSAWVTRHGRAMTTFPAPMLPVAADKLSDSNLEAIWDYLDQPPQPTSGQALFLDYCANCHGADGKGGPTGRNILNELNGLKTLVRQGAHGGEFEMRREYMPAFSATRITDTELNLIYTYVESL
;
A
#
# COMPACT_ATOMS: atom_id res chain seq x y z
N MET A 1 19.44 -5.27 -11.75
CA MET A 1 18.61 -5.28 -12.97
C MET A 1 17.78 -4.01 -12.98
N ASP A 2 17.23 -3.61 -14.13
CA ASP A 2 16.37 -2.43 -14.22
C ASP A 2 14.98 -2.73 -13.61
N GLY A 3 14.64 -2.05 -12.51
CA GLY A 3 13.38 -2.20 -11.80
C GLY A 3 12.16 -1.82 -12.64
N ALA A 4 12.28 -0.83 -13.52
CA ALA A 4 11.19 -0.41 -14.39
C ALA A 4 10.84 -1.50 -15.41
N ALA A 5 11.86 -2.09 -16.05
CA ALA A 5 11.67 -3.21 -16.97
C ALA A 5 11.09 -4.44 -16.27
N LEU A 6 11.55 -4.75 -15.06
CA LEU A 6 11.01 -5.84 -14.25
C LEU A 6 9.53 -5.60 -13.89
N PHE A 7 9.17 -4.39 -13.45
CA PHE A 7 7.78 -4.05 -13.14
C PHE A 7 6.87 -4.14 -14.37
N ALA A 8 7.33 -3.61 -15.51
CA ALA A 8 6.58 -3.67 -16.77
C ALA A 8 6.30 -5.11 -17.22
N ALA A 9 7.27 -6.01 -17.06
CA ALA A 9 7.14 -7.41 -17.46
C ALA A 9 6.27 -8.25 -16.51
N ASN A 10 6.20 -7.90 -15.22
CA ASN A 10 5.61 -8.78 -14.20
C ASN A 10 4.34 -8.24 -13.54
N CYS A 11 4.15 -6.91 -13.49
CA CYS A 11 3.15 -6.28 -12.62
C CYS A 11 2.20 -5.35 -13.37
N ALA A 12 2.71 -4.62 -14.37
CA ALA A 12 1.99 -3.52 -15.02
C ALA A 12 0.69 -3.93 -15.74
N ALA A 13 0.58 -5.20 -16.16
CA ALA A 13 -0.63 -5.71 -16.82
C ALA A 13 -1.89 -5.60 -15.94
N CYS A 14 -1.73 -5.71 -14.61
CA CYS A 14 -2.84 -5.58 -13.66
C CYS A 14 -2.76 -4.27 -12.87
N HIS A 15 -1.55 -3.85 -12.49
CA HIS A 15 -1.32 -2.69 -11.62
C HIS A 15 -1.10 -1.38 -12.38
N GLY A 16 -1.32 -1.38 -13.69
CA GLY A 16 -1.14 -0.19 -14.54
C GLY A 16 0.33 0.17 -14.76
N ASN A 17 0.56 1.05 -15.73
CA ASN A 17 1.91 1.57 -15.98
C ASN A 17 2.40 2.37 -14.76
N GLN A 18 3.66 2.20 -14.37
CA GLN A 18 4.24 2.84 -13.17
C GLN A 18 3.49 2.56 -11.86
N GLY A 19 2.67 1.50 -11.78
CA GLY A 19 1.98 1.14 -10.54
C GLY A 19 0.80 2.03 -10.16
N VAL A 20 0.26 2.83 -11.10
CA VAL A 20 -0.88 3.73 -10.83
C VAL A 20 -2.20 3.03 -10.53
N GLY A 21 -2.24 1.70 -10.63
CA GLY A 21 -3.44 0.88 -10.45
C GLY A 21 -4.42 0.97 -11.61
N GLY A 22 -5.59 0.39 -11.40
CA GLY A 22 -6.69 0.42 -12.36
C GLY A 22 -7.79 -0.57 -12.03
N PRO A 23 -8.68 -0.88 -12.99
CA PRO A 23 -9.80 -1.81 -12.77
C PRO A 23 -9.38 -3.25 -12.43
N LEU A 24 -8.13 -3.62 -12.71
CA LEU A 24 -7.62 -4.98 -12.53
C LEU A 24 -6.79 -5.15 -11.25
N GLY A 25 -6.30 -4.07 -10.67
CA GLY A 25 -5.43 -4.14 -9.51
C GLY A 25 -5.26 -2.78 -8.83
N PRO A 26 -4.94 -2.78 -7.52
CA PRO A 26 -4.70 -1.56 -6.80
C PRO A 26 -3.43 -0.87 -7.29
N GLU A 27 -3.35 0.41 -6.95
CA GLU A 27 -2.15 1.23 -7.01
C GLU A 27 -1.05 0.62 -6.08
N LEU A 28 0.21 0.75 -6.48
CA LEU A 28 1.40 0.12 -5.87
C LEU A 28 2.61 1.06 -5.72
N GLN A 29 2.50 2.33 -6.07
CA GLN A 29 3.52 3.33 -5.76
C GLN A 29 3.69 3.42 -4.25
N HIS A 30 4.89 3.83 -3.87
CA HIS A 30 5.28 4.00 -2.49
C HIS A 30 4.88 2.82 -1.56
N PRO A 31 5.16 1.57 -1.96
CA PRO A 31 4.58 0.40 -1.31
C PRO A 31 5.11 0.20 0.11
N VAL A 32 4.29 -0.43 0.94
CA VAL A 32 4.72 -1.08 2.17
C VAL A 32 5.48 -2.36 1.76
N ARG A 33 6.82 -2.26 1.67
CA ARG A 33 7.66 -3.26 0.97
C ARG A 33 7.55 -4.68 1.54
N ASP A 34 7.58 -4.83 2.85
CA ASP A 34 7.51 -6.13 3.55
C ASP A 34 6.16 -6.81 3.32
N TYR A 35 5.06 -6.08 3.50
CA TYR A 35 3.72 -6.56 3.20
C TYR A 35 3.55 -6.88 1.71
N SER A 36 4.08 -6.03 0.82
CA SER A 36 3.98 -6.21 -0.63
C SER A 36 4.81 -7.42 -1.11
N ALA A 37 5.96 -7.67 -0.49
CA ALA A 37 6.75 -8.88 -0.71
C ALA A 37 5.98 -10.12 -0.24
N TRP A 38 5.36 -10.08 0.94
CA TRP A 38 4.53 -11.17 1.42
C TRP A 38 3.37 -11.47 0.46
N VAL A 39 2.64 -10.44 0.01
CA VAL A 39 1.55 -10.58 -0.96
C VAL A 39 2.06 -11.16 -2.28
N THR A 40 3.24 -10.74 -2.74
CA THR A 40 3.84 -11.29 -3.97
C THR A 40 4.13 -12.79 -3.83
N ARG A 41 4.55 -13.26 -2.66
CA ARG A 41 4.87 -14.68 -2.42
C ARG A 41 3.68 -15.56 -2.08
N HIS A 42 2.63 -15.01 -1.48
CA HIS A 42 1.48 -15.78 -0.99
C HIS A 42 0.23 -15.60 -1.86
N GLY A 43 0.22 -14.59 -2.73
CA GLY A 43 -0.97 -14.17 -3.45
C GLY A 43 -1.99 -13.49 -2.53
N ARG A 44 -3.04 -12.93 -3.13
CA ARG A 44 -4.09 -12.23 -2.40
C ARG A 44 -5.37 -12.12 -3.22
N ALA A 45 -6.48 -12.55 -2.65
CA ALA A 45 -7.81 -12.24 -3.16
C ALA A 45 -8.31 -10.89 -2.60
N MET A 46 -8.97 -10.11 -3.45
CA MET A 46 -9.65 -8.87 -3.06
C MET A 46 -10.99 -8.84 -3.78
N THR A 47 -12.08 -8.59 -3.04
CA THR A 47 -13.44 -8.56 -3.58
C THR A 47 -13.67 -7.39 -4.54
N THR A 48 -12.83 -6.36 -4.48
CA THR A 48 -12.90 -5.16 -5.33
C THR A 48 -12.35 -5.38 -6.75
N PHE A 49 -11.60 -6.46 -6.99
CA PHE A 49 -10.93 -6.73 -8.27
C PHE A 49 -11.40 -8.05 -8.88
N PRO A 50 -11.41 -8.17 -10.23
CA PRO A 50 -12.01 -9.31 -10.91
C PRO A 50 -11.24 -10.63 -10.73
N ALA A 51 -9.97 -10.57 -10.35
CA ALA A 51 -9.12 -11.75 -10.18
C ALA A 51 -8.22 -11.62 -8.95
N PRO A 52 -7.87 -12.74 -8.29
CA PRO A 52 -6.87 -12.73 -7.23
C PRO A 52 -5.46 -12.53 -7.81
N MET A 53 -4.59 -11.91 -7.03
CA MET A 53 -3.14 -11.96 -7.29
C MET A 53 -2.64 -13.36 -6.94
N LEU A 54 -2.02 -14.04 -7.91
CA LEU A 54 -1.43 -15.37 -7.69
C LEU A 54 -0.03 -15.23 -7.07
N PRO A 55 0.41 -16.20 -6.26
CA PRO A 55 1.76 -16.21 -5.71
C PRO A 55 2.81 -16.33 -6.81
N VAL A 56 3.88 -15.55 -6.70
CA VAL A 56 5.06 -15.58 -7.57
C VAL A 56 6.21 -16.18 -6.77
N ALA A 57 6.71 -17.33 -7.20
CA ALA A 57 7.84 -17.99 -6.55
C ALA A 57 9.17 -17.27 -6.78
N ALA A 58 10.10 -17.42 -5.84
CA ALA A 58 11.39 -16.73 -5.85
C ALA A 58 12.32 -17.17 -7.00
N ASP A 59 12.11 -18.36 -7.57
CA ASP A 59 12.82 -18.83 -8.77
C ASP A 59 12.36 -18.12 -10.05
N LYS A 60 11.13 -17.59 -10.08
CA LYS A 60 10.58 -16.81 -11.19
C LYS A 60 10.92 -15.34 -11.11
N LEU A 61 10.87 -14.79 -9.90
CA LEU A 61 11.23 -13.42 -9.61
C LEU A 61 11.99 -13.42 -8.28
N SER A 62 13.31 -13.29 -8.32
CA SER A 62 14.14 -13.32 -7.11
C SER A 62 13.84 -12.13 -6.19
N ASP A 63 14.17 -12.26 -4.90
CA ASP A 63 13.97 -11.17 -3.94
C ASP A 63 14.79 -9.93 -4.30
N SER A 64 16.00 -10.09 -4.84
CA SER A 64 16.80 -8.96 -5.33
C SER A 64 16.14 -8.24 -6.52
N ASN A 65 15.46 -8.95 -7.40
CA ASN A 65 14.70 -8.32 -8.48
C ASN A 65 13.43 -7.66 -7.95
N LEU A 66 12.81 -8.23 -6.92
CA LEU A 66 11.66 -7.64 -6.26
C LEU A 66 12.04 -6.33 -5.54
N GLU A 67 13.20 -6.26 -4.90
CA GLU A 67 13.74 -5.00 -4.34
C GLU A 67 13.98 -3.95 -5.41
N ALA A 68 14.51 -4.33 -6.58
CA ALA A 68 14.67 -3.39 -7.70
C ALA A 68 13.32 -2.83 -8.18
N ILE A 69 12.26 -3.63 -8.16
CA ILE A 69 10.88 -3.17 -8.45
C ILE A 69 10.40 -2.18 -7.39
N TRP A 70 10.66 -2.45 -6.10
CA TRP A 70 10.27 -1.54 -5.02
C TRP A 70 11.01 -0.20 -5.11
N ASP A 71 12.30 -0.23 -5.40
CA ASP A 71 13.08 0.99 -5.63
C ASP A 71 12.51 1.82 -6.78
N TYR A 72 12.05 1.17 -7.85
CA TYR A 72 11.36 1.84 -8.96
C TYR A 72 10.00 2.42 -8.54
N LEU A 73 9.19 1.69 -7.77
CA LEU A 73 7.88 2.14 -7.30
C LEU A 73 7.96 3.26 -6.25
N ASP A 74 9.13 3.49 -5.66
CA ASP A 74 9.40 4.64 -4.77
C ASP A 74 9.86 5.91 -5.52
N GLN A 75 10.16 5.82 -6.83
CA GLN A 75 10.62 6.98 -7.62
C GLN A 75 9.56 8.03 -7.95
N PRO A 76 8.27 7.70 -8.16
CA PRO A 76 7.25 8.70 -8.38
C PRO A 76 7.27 9.76 -7.26
N PRO A 77 7.05 11.05 -7.57
CA PRO A 77 6.98 12.07 -6.54
C PRO A 77 5.82 11.77 -5.59
N GLN A 78 6.05 11.90 -4.29
CA GLN A 78 4.99 11.73 -3.30
C GLN A 78 3.86 12.76 -3.53
N PRO A 79 2.60 12.37 -3.34
CA PRO A 79 1.50 13.32 -3.42
C PRO A 79 1.57 14.38 -2.32
N THR A 80 1.08 15.59 -2.60
CA THR A 80 1.18 16.72 -1.66
C THR A 80 -0.17 17.14 -1.05
N SER A 81 -1.24 16.38 -1.31
CA SER A 81 -2.58 16.64 -0.76
C SER A 81 -3.03 15.51 0.16
N GLY A 82 -3.82 15.83 1.19
CA GLY A 82 -4.30 14.85 2.16
C GLY A 82 -5.08 13.70 1.53
N GLN A 83 -5.94 14.01 0.54
CA GLN A 83 -6.67 12.99 -0.21
C GLN A 83 -5.74 12.05 -0.97
N ALA A 84 -4.80 12.61 -1.74
CA ALA A 84 -3.93 11.78 -2.56
C ALA A 84 -2.96 10.96 -1.70
N LEU A 85 -2.41 11.53 -0.62
CA LEU A 85 -1.62 10.81 0.37
C LEU A 85 -2.42 9.66 1.01
N PHE A 86 -3.68 9.88 1.36
CA PHE A 86 -4.52 8.82 1.93
C PHE A 86 -4.78 7.69 0.91
N LEU A 87 -5.03 8.03 -0.36
CA LEU A 87 -5.24 7.04 -1.41
C LEU A 87 -3.99 6.19 -1.66
N ASP A 88 -2.82 6.80 -1.60
CA ASP A 88 -1.50 6.20 -1.81
C ASP A 88 -1.11 5.27 -0.64
N TYR A 89 -1.18 5.76 0.60
CA TYR A 89 -0.66 5.02 1.77
C TYR A 89 -1.69 4.20 2.55
N CYS A 90 -2.97 4.57 2.51
CA CYS A 90 -3.95 4.10 3.49
C CYS A 90 -5.11 3.33 2.86
N ALA A 91 -5.58 3.75 1.68
CA ALA A 91 -6.82 3.27 1.08
C ALA A 91 -6.78 1.79 0.68
N ASN A 92 -5.59 1.21 0.45
CA ASN A 92 -5.44 -0.22 0.17
C ASN A 92 -6.01 -1.10 1.30
N CYS A 93 -5.95 -0.61 2.55
CA CYS A 93 -6.42 -1.32 3.74
C CYS A 93 -7.69 -0.69 4.34
N HIS A 94 -7.75 0.64 4.42
CA HIS A 94 -8.86 1.36 5.04
C HIS A 94 -10.02 1.69 4.08
N GLY A 95 -9.83 1.44 2.78
CA GLY A 95 -10.77 1.83 1.73
C GLY A 95 -10.63 3.31 1.36
N ALA A 96 -10.98 3.67 0.12
CA ALA A 96 -10.87 5.03 -0.38
C ALA A 96 -11.75 6.04 0.38
N ASP A 97 -12.81 5.54 1.03
CA ASP A 97 -13.76 6.30 1.84
C ASP A 97 -13.50 6.19 3.35
N GLY A 98 -12.44 5.50 3.78
CA GLY A 98 -12.11 5.28 5.20
C GLY A 98 -13.13 4.43 5.97
N LYS A 99 -14.12 3.81 5.31
CA LYS A 99 -15.19 3.05 5.97
C LYS A 99 -14.85 1.58 6.19
N GLY A 100 -13.58 1.23 6.00
CA GLY A 100 -13.01 -0.03 6.46
C GLY A 100 -12.38 -0.88 5.38
N GLY A 101 -12.66 -0.63 4.09
CA GLY A 101 -12.00 -1.35 3.00
C GLY A 101 -11.84 -2.86 3.26
N PRO A 102 -10.67 -3.44 2.95
CA PRO A 102 -10.37 -4.83 3.31
C PRO A 102 -10.24 -5.15 4.80
N THR A 103 -9.93 -4.16 5.66
CA THR A 103 -9.80 -4.38 7.11
C THR A 103 -11.15 -4.51 7.81
N GLY A 104 -12.22 -3.96 7.22
CA GLY A 104 -13.56 -3.87 7.81
C GLY A 104 -13.68 -2.87 8.97
N ARG A 105 -12.62 -2.11 9.29
CA ARG A 105 -12.60 -1.14 10.39
C ARG A 105 -12.85 0.28 9.89
N ASN A 106 -14.01 0.85 10.20
CA ASN A 106 -14.29 2.25 9.91
C ASN A 106 -13.40 3.17 10.77
N ILE A 107 -12.57 3.99 10.12
CA ILE A 107 -11.61 4.87 10.79
C ILE A 107 -12.07 6.32 10.92
N LEU A 108 -13.24 6.69 10.35
CA LEU A 108 -13.71 8.08 10.32
C LEU A 108 -13.94 8.68 11.72
N ASN A 109 -14.25 7.83 12.71
CA ASN A 109 -14.46 8.24 14.10
C ASN A 109 -13.31 7.83 15.04
N GLU A 110 -12.18 7.35 14.49
CA GLU A 110 -11.05 6.78 15.26
C GLU A 110 -9.77 7.63 15.10
N LEU A 111 -9.89 8.93 14.84
CA LEU A 111 -8.74 9.80 14.56
C LEU A 111 -7.98 10.27 15.82
N ASN A 112 -8.53 10.05 17.01
CA ASN A 112 -7.83 10.40 18.25
C ASN A 112 -6.55 9.55 18.39
N GLY A 113 -5.40 10.22 18.48
CA GLY A 113 -4.11 9.54 18.54
C GLY A 113 -3.63 8.95 17.20
N LEU A 114 -4.21 9.35 16.06
CA LEU A 114 -3.83 8.89 14.72
C LEU A 114 -2.31 8.87 14.51
N LYS A 115 -1.62 9.94 14.93
CA LYS A 115 -0.15 10.02 14.82
C LYS A 115 0.53 8.83 15.49
N THR A 116 0.18 8.52 16.73
CA THR A 116 0.78 7.41 17.45
C THR A 116 0.52 6.09 16.74
N LEU A 117 -0.72 5.84 16.30
CA LEU A 117 -1.10 4.62 15.58
C LEU A 117 -0.31 4.45 14.28
N VAL A 118 -0.22 5.50 13.45
CA VAL A 118 0.51 5.48 12.18
C VAL A 118 2.01 5.30 12.39
N ARG A 119 2.59 5.85 13.47
CA ARG A 119 4.02 5.71 13.76
C ARG A 119 4.39 4.34 14.33
N GLN A 120 3.48 3.72 15.08
CA GLN A 120 3.74 2.45 15.75
C GLN A 120 3.32 1.23 14.92
N GLY A 121 2.28 1.37 14.10
CA GLY A 121 1.65 0.24 13.44
C GLY A 121 1.04 -0.76 14.44
N ALA A 122 0.68 -1.94 13.95
CA ALA A 122 0.15 -3.05 14.74
C ALA A 122 0.48 -4.39 14.07
N HIS A 123 0.68 -5.44 14.89
CA HIS A 123 0.91 -6.83 14.43
C HIS A 123 2.07 -7.00 13.43
N GLY A 124 3.20 -6.34 13.68
CA GLY A 124 4.35 -6.32 12.77
C GLY A 124 4.79 -7.71 12.31
N GLY A 125 5.01 -7.90 11.01
CA GLY A 125 5.42 -9.18 10.42
C GLY A 125 4.31 -10.23 10.29
N GLU A 126 3.17 -10.07 10.96
CA GLU A 126 2.01 -10.98 10.93
C GLU A 126 1.08 -10.59 9.76
N PHE A 127 1.62 -10.58 8.54
CA PHE A 127 0.93 -10.07 7.33
C PHE A 127 -0.33 -10.85 6.96
N GLU A 128 -0.44 -12.10 7.38
CA GLU A 128 -1.64 -12.92 7.27
C GLU A 128 -2.81 -12.39 8.11
N MET A 129 -2.53 -11.68 9.20
CA MET A 129 -3.53 -11.03 10.06
C MET A 129 -3.95 -9.68 9.46
N ARG A 130 -4.31 -9.65 8.17
CA ARG A 130 -4.54 -8.39 7.43
C ARG A 130 -5.55 -7.43 8.09
N ARG A 131 -6.50 -7.94 8.88
CA ARG A 131 -7.50 -7.10 9.56
C ARG A 131 -6.94 -6.41 10.80
N GLU A 132 -5.92 -7.00 11.40
CA GLU A 132 -5.27 -6.50 12.61
C GLU A 132 -3.93 -5.81 12.30
N TYR A 133 -3.24 -6.23 11.23
CA TYR A 133 -1.99 -5.64 10.75
C TYR A 133 -2.18 -4.20 10.28
N MET A 134 -1.34 -3.32 10.82
CA MET A 134 -1.19 -1.95 10.37
C MET A 134 0.30 -1.65 10.19
N PRO A 135 0.76 -1.24 8.99
CA PRO A 135 2.15 -0.86 8.80
C PRO A 135 2.50 0.39 9.62
N ALA A 136 3.74 0.43 10.12
CA ALA A 136 4.30 1.62 10.73
C ALA A 136 4.95 2.51 9.66
N PHE A 137 4.59 3.79 9.64
CA PHE A 137 5.18 4.77 8.74
C PHE A 137 6.10 5.73 9.51
N SER A 138 7.38 5.78 9.15
CA SER A 138 8.33 6.71 9.75
C SER A 138 8.03 8.17 9.37
N ALA A 139 8.56 9.11 10.15
CA ALA A 139 8.51 10.54 9.82
C ALA A 139 9.30 10.91 8.54
N THR A 140 10.18 10.01 8.06
CA THR A 140 10.87 10.17 6.78
C THR A 140 10.05 9.69 5.60
N ARG A 141 9.09 8.78 5.82
CA ARG A 141 8.21 8.25 4.78
C ARG A 141 6.94 9.08 4.62
N ILE A 142 6.32 9.44 5.74
CA ILE A 142 5.18 10.35 5.81
C ILE A 142 5.52 11.35 6.90
N THR A 143 5.79 12.60 6.57
CA THR A 143 6.12 13.66 7.54
C THR A 143 4.94 13.96 8.45
N ASP A 144 5.18 14.67 9.55
CA ASP A 144 4.10 15.10 10.45
C ASP A 144 3.14 16.09 9.77
N THR A 145 3.64 16.90 8.84
CA THR A 145 2.82 17.82 8.04
C THR A 145 1.90 17.06 7.09
N GLU A 146 2.43 16.08 6.36
CA GLU A 146 1.65 15.20 5.48
C GLU A 146 0.62 14.39 6.25
N LEU A 147 0.99 13.89 7.43
CA LEU A 147 0.07 13.17 8.30
C LEU A 147 -1.07 14.06 8.79
N ASN A 148 -0.81 15.34 9.04
CA ASN A 148 -1.87 16.30 9.36
C ASN A 148 -2.78 16.58 8.16
N LEU A 149 -2.26 16.60 6.93
CA LEU A 149 -3.09 16.70 5.73
C LEU A 149 -4.01 15.48 5.57
N ILE A 150 -3.48 14.28 5.81
CA ILE A 150 -4.27 13.04 5.83
C ILE A 150 -5.37 13.13 6.90
N TYR A 151 -5.02 13.55 8.12
CA TYR A 151 -6.00 13.74 9.21
C TYR A 151 -7.15 14.65 8.77
N THR A 152 -6.85 15.84 8.25
CA THR A 152 -7.88 16.80 7.81
C THR A 152 -8.74 16.24 6.69
N TYR A 153 -8.17 15.47 5.76
CA TYR A 153 -8.94 14.81 4.73
C TYR A 153 -9.91 13.77 5.31
N VAL A 154 -9.42 12.86 6.16
CA VAL A 154 -10.25 11.78 6.74
C VAL A 154 -11.34 12.34 7.65
N GLU A 155 -11.07 13.42 8.39
CA GLU A 155 -12.07 14.13 9.21
C GLU A 155 -13.19 14.75 8.36
N SER A 156 -12.94 15.01 7.08
CA SER A 156 -13.92 15.62 6.16
C SER A 156 -14.83 14.62 5.43
N LEU A 157 -14.62 13.31 5.58
CA LEU A 157 -15.36 12.23 4.91
C LEU A 157 -16.64 11.80 5.65
#